data_AF-A0AAQ3WF17-F1
#
_entry.id   AF-A0AAQ3WF17-F1
#
_cell.length_a   1.000
_cell.length_b   1.000
_cell.length_c   1.000
_cell.angle_alpha   90.00
_cell.angle_beta   90.00
_cell.angle_gamma   90.00
#
_symmetry.space_group_name_H-M   'P 1'
#
loop_
_entity.id
_entity.type
_entity.pdbx_description
1 polymer ?
#
loop_
_entity_poly.entity_id
_entity_poly.type
_entity_poly.pdbx_seq_one_letter_code
_entity_poly.pdbx_strand_id
1 'polypeptide(L)'
;MPPARTSMDDSGQEQHPHCCYKIYVKMLKTVALDVESTDTVDQIKHKIGAIEGIDKSQQQLFFAGFHLENDTMLTDYDIMANSSVELYVTDGMQIFVKIPSVGKTIKLNVKRTQSVDDIKAAIERNGGIPLNKQILMHAGRQLEDNDRLSQCGLSNGAMLHVLACPTDKLQVFVDVEGGGIINLDVKCYYTVADVKLLIETLEDVPACTQILSAEIGGDVIALEDTETLQS
;
A
#
# COMPACT_ATOMS: atom_id res chain seq x y z
N MET A 1 -47.02 39.41 23.81
CA MET A 1 -47.50 38.93 22.50
C MET A 1 -47.07 39.92 21.43
N PRO A 2 -46.24 39.50 20.47
CA PRO A 2 -46.25 40.03 19.11
C PRO A 2 -46.58 38.93 18.08
N PRO A 3 -47.31 39.25 16.99
CA PRO A 3 -47.27 38.54 15.70
C PRO A 3 -46.23 39.26 14.79
N ALA A 4 -45.76 38.79 13.63
CA ALA A 4 -46.01 37.63 12.79
C ALA A 4 -44.70 37.30 12.05
N ARG A 5 -44.60 36.05 11.59
CA ARG A 5 -43.56 35.53 10.71
C ARG A 5 -43.60 36.22 9.33
N THR A 6 -42.43 36.54 8.80
CA THR A 6 -42.18 36.54 7.35
C THR A 6 -40.96 35.68 7.09
N SER A 7 -41.20 34.58 6.40
CA SER A 7 -40.25 33.66 5.79
C SER A 7 -39.79 34.19 4.44
N MET A 8 -38.49 34.16 4.17
CA MET A 8 -37.79 34.23 2.87
C MET A 8 -36.29 34.37 3.22
N ASP A 9 -35.32 33.65 2.69
CA ASP A 9 -35.30 32.53 1.76
C ASP A 9 -33.90 31.89 1.87
N ASP A 10 -33.90 30.60 1.61
CA ASP A 10 -32.88 29.81 0.93
C ASP A 10 -31.40 30.12 1.22
N SER A 11 -30.82 29.26 2.04
CA SER A 11 -29.39 28.98 2.10
C SER A 11 -28.89 28.50 0.74
N GLY A 12 -28.60 29.45 -0.15
CA GLY A 12 -27.73 29.24 -1.30
C GLY A 12 -26.33 28.95 -0.79
N GLN A 13 -26.00 27.67 -0.62
CA GLN A 13 -24.60 27.26 -0.62
C GLN A 13 -24.02 27.69 -1.96
N GLU A 14 -23.13 28.68 -1.94
CA GLU A 14 -22.29 29.04 -3.08
C GLU A 14 -21.51 27.79 -3.51
N GLN A 15 -22.06 27.07 -4.49
CA GLN A 15 -21.30 26.17 -5.32
C GLN A 15 -20.40 27.07 -6.17
N HIS A 16 -19.15 27.27 -5.71
CA HIS A 16 -18.11 27.83 -6.57
C HIS A 16 -18.09 27.02 -7.86
N PRO A 17 -18.13 27.67 -9.05
CA PRO A 17 -18.07 26.94 -10.30
C PRO A 17 -16.77 26.15 -10.32
N HIS A 18 -16.86 24.83 -10.53
CA HIS A 18 -15.72 23.99 -10.84
C HIS A 18 -15.16 24.50 -12.18
N CYS A 19 -14.24 25.45 -12.11
CA CYS A 19 -13.61 26.04 -13.28
C CYS A 19 -12.68 24.97 -13.86
N CYS A 20 -13.14 24.29 -14.90
CA CYS A 20 -12.27 23.48 -15.74
C CYS A 20 -11.37 24.42 -16.53
N TYR A 21 -10.06 24.18 -16.48
CA TYR A 21 -9.07 24.93 -17.24
C TYR A 21 -7.99 24.00 -17.79
N LYS A 22 -7.19 24.53 -18.71
CA LYS A 22 -6.08 23.77 -19.32
C LYS A 22 -4.78 24.10 -18.64
N ILE A 23 -4.01 23.08 -18.31
CA ILE A 23 -2.58 23.17 -17.99
C ILE A 23 -1.76 22.50 -19.09
N TYR A 24 -0.47 22.79 -19.12
CA TYR A 24 0.46 22.19 -20.06
C TYR A 24 1.46 21.32 -19.31
N VAL A 25 1.52 20.04 -19.68
CA VAL A 25 2.48 19.09 -19.12
C VAL A 25 3.64 18.96 -20.10
N LYS A 26 4.84 19.35 -19.67
CA LYS A 26 6.08 19.25 -20.44
C LYS A 26 6.83 17.99 -20.07
N MET A 27 7.07 17.15 -21.06
CA MET A 27 7.99 16.02 -20.99
C MET A 27 9.00 16.14 -22.15
N LEU A 28 9.08 15.14 -23.04
CA LEU A 28 9.70 15.29 -24.37
C LEU A 28 8.87 16.17 -25.32
N LYS A 29 7.55 16.18 -25.13
CA LYS A 29 6.57 17.02 -25.84
C LYS A 29 5.70 17.74 -24.83
N THR A 30 5.02 18.80 -25.27
CA THR A 30 4.02 19.50 -24.45
C THR A 30 2.64 18.94 -24.75
N VAL A 31 1.92 18.51 -23.71
CA VAL A 31 0.55 18.01 -23.79
C VAL A 31 -0.38 18.97 -23.05
N ALA A 32 -1.51 19.33 -23.66
CA ALA A 32 -2.54 20.10 -22.98
C ALA A 32 -3.44 19.14 -22.18
N LEU A 33 -3.67 19.45 -20.91
CA LEU A 33 -4.46 18.65 -20.00
C LEU A 33 -5.60 19.48 -19.42
N ASP A 34 -6.83 18.99 -19.52
CA ASP A 34 -8.01 19.57 -18.89
C ASP A 34 -8.08 19.13 -17.40
N VAL A 35 -8.01 20.12 -16.50
CA VAL A 35 -8.00 19.93 -15.05
C VAL A 35 -9.03 20.83 -14.38
N GLU A 36 -9.48 20.42 -13.20
CA GLU A 36 -10.35 21.21 -12.33
C GLU A 36 -9.52 21.86 -11.22
N SER A 37 -9.97 23.00 -10.69
CA SER A 37 -9.31 23.65 -9.54
C SER A 37 -9.25 22.77 -8.30
N THR A 38 -10.16 21.80 -8.18
CA THR A 38 -10.23 20.83 -7.09
C THR A 38 -9.43 19.55 -7.36
N ASP A 39 -8.82 19.40 -8.54
CA ASP A 39 -8.02 18.21 -8.85
C ASP A 39 -6.76 18.17 -7.97
N THR A 40 -6.49 17.00 -7.39
CA THR A 40 -5.24 16.70 -6.69
C THR A 40 -4.16 16.28 -7.68
N VAL A 41 -2.91 16.34 -7.23
CA VAL A 41 -1.77 15.87 -8.02
C VAL A 41 -1.89 14.38 -8.39
N ASP A 42 -2.44 13.53 -7.51
CA ASP A 42 -2.70 12.11 -7.85
C ASP A 42 -3.72 11.96 -8.98
N GLN A 43 -4.78 12.79 -8.99
CA GLN A 43 -5.77 12.80 -10.07
C GLN A 43 -5.16 13.26 -11.39
N ILE A 44 -4.25 14.23 -11.38
CA ILE A 44 -3.55 14.69 -12.59
C ILE A 44 -2.64 13.60 -13.14
N LYS A 45 -1.89 12.92 -12.27
CA LYS A 45 -1.07 11.77 -12.67
C LYS A 45 -1.92 10.68 -13.31
N HIS A 46 -3.13 10.45 -12.78
CA HIS A 46 -4.09 9.55 -13.40
C HIS A 46 -4.47 9.99 -14.82
N LYS A 47 -4.82 11.28 -15.02
CA LYS A 47 -5.19 11.80 -16.33
C LYS A 47 -4.03 11.75 -17.34
N ILE A 48 -2.82 12.09 -16.91
CA ILE A 48 -1.61 11.96 -17.75
C ILE A 48 -1.39 10.50 -18.14
N GLY A 49 -1.56 9.57 -17.22
CA GLY A 49 -1.42 8.14 -17.49
C GLY A 49 -2.45 7.63 -18.52
N ALA A 50 -3.68 8.14 -18.47
CA ALA A 50 -4.71 7.80 -19.46
C ALA A 50 -4.40 8.32 -20.88
N ILE A 51 -3.67 9.44 -21.01
CA ILE A 51 -3.34 10.05 -22.30
C ILE A 51 -2.04 9.49 -22.88
N GLU A 52 -1.01 9.38 -22.04
CA GLU A 52 0.36 9.05 -22.46
C GLU A 52 0.74 7.59 -22.16
N GLY A 53 -0.10 6.84 -21.45
CA GLY A 53 0.16 5.45 -21.09
C GLY A 53 1.24 5.26 -20.04
N ILE A 54 1.54 6.29 -19.23
CA ILE A 54 2.58 6.26 -18.19
C ILE A 54 1.94 5.98 -16.84
N ASP A 55 2.41 4.97 -16.11
CA ASP A 55 1.86 4.64 -14.80
C ASP A 55 2.08 5.78 -13.79
N LYS A 56 1.11 6.02 -12.89
CA LYS A 56 1.20 7.10 -11.88
C LYS A 56 2.46 7.03 -11.03
N SER A 57 2.91 5.82 -10.71
CA SER A 57 4.12 5.56 -9.92
C SER A 57 5.40 5.97 -10.64
N GLN A 58 5.39 6.01 -11.97
CA GLN A 58 6.51 6.45 -12.80
C GLN A 58 6.54 7.97 -12.97
N GLN A 59 5.45 8.67 -12.64
CA GLN A 59 5.31 10.10 -12.87
C GLN A 59 5.78 10.93 -11.67
N GLN A 60 6.81 11.76 -11.87
CA GLN A 60 7.15 12.84 -10.96
C GLN A 60 6.84 14.18 -11.60
N LEU A 61 5.93 14.94 -10.97
CA LEU A 61 5.48 16.24 -11.45
C LEU A 61 6.22 17.34 -10.68
N PHE A 62 6.64 18.38 -11.40
CA PHE A 62 7.31 19.54 -10.84
C PHE A 62 6.69 20.83 -11.35
N PHE A 63 6.59 21.82 -10.48
CA PHE A 63 6.17 23.17 -10.83
C PHE A 63 7.09 24.19 -10.18
N ALA A 64 7.59 25.16 -10.96
CA ALA A 64 8.55 26.16 -10.49
C ALA A 64 9.78 25.58 -9.76
N GLY A 65 10.22 24.36 -10.14
CA GLY A 65 11.32 23.65 -9.51
C GLY A 65 10.96 22.84 -8.25
N PHE A 66 9.71 22.88 -7.79
CA PHE A 66 9.23 22.12 -6.63
C PHE A 66 8.52 20.83 -7.06
N HIS A 67 8.82 19.73 -6.36
CA HIS A 67 8.14 18.45 -6.55
C HIS A 67 6.72 18.52 -5.98
N LEU A 68 5.74 18.09 -6.77
CA LEU A 68 4.33 18.09 -6.38
C LEU A 68 3.97 16.81 -5.62
N GLU A 69 3.35 16.97 -4.45
CA GLU A 69 2.91 15.86 -3.60
C GLU A 69 1.51 15.37 -3.99
N ASN A 70 1.29 14.06 -3.95
CA ASN A 70 0.08 13.41 -4.47
C ASN A 70 -1.23 13.91 -3.83
N ASP A 71 -1.19 14.21 -2.53
CA ASP A 71 -2.37 14.52 -1.72
C ASP A 71 -2.69 16.02 -1.66
N THR A 72 -1.96 16.84 -2.42
CA THR A 72 -2.12 18.31 -2.46
C THR A 72 -2.93 18.74 -3.69
N MET A 73 -3.72 19.81 -3.56
CA MET A 73 -4.51 20.36 -4.67
C MET A 73 -3.63 21.22 -5.57
N LEU A 74 -4.02 21.38 -6.85
CA LEU A 74 -3.31 22.28 -7.77
C LEU A 74 -3.25 23.72 -7.28
N THR A 75 -4.36 24.19 -6.70
CA THR A 75 -4.50 25.57 -6.22
C THR A 75 -3.54 25.87 -5.08
N ASP A 76 -3.14 24.87 -4.29
CA ASP A 76 -2.20 25.05 -3.19
C ASP A 76 -0.77 25.33 -3.70
N TYR A 77 -0.49 24.98 -4.95
CA TYR A 77 0.77 25.28 -5.64
C TYR A 77 0.67 26.46 -6.60
N ASP A 78 -0.43 27.23 -6.55
CA ASP A 78 -0.74 28.32 -7.49
C ASP A 78 -0.69 27.85 -8.97
N ILE A 79 -1.02 26.58 -9.22
CA ILE A 79 -1.13 26.05 -10.58
C ILE A 79 -2.50 26.46 -11.12
N MET A 80 -2.48 27.25 -12.19
CA MET A 80 -3.65 27.90 -12.77
C MET A 80 -3.76 27.61 -14.27
N ALA A 81 -4.77 28.20 -14.92
CA ALA A 81 -4.93 28.15 -16.37
C ALA A 81 -3.64 28.57 -17.10
N ASN A 82 -3.24 27.73 -18.06
CA ASN A 82 -2.04 27.85 -18.87
C ASN A 82 -0.70 27.69 -18.11
N SER A 83 -0.71 27.25 -16.85
CA SER A 83 0.52 26.88 -16.15
C SER A 83 1.22 25.70 -16.84
N SER A 84 2.55 25.71 -16.77
CA SER A 84 3.40 24.66 -17.33
C SER A 84 3.97 23.81 -16.21
N VAL A 85 3.54 22.55 -16.12
CA VAL A 85 4.05 21.55 -15.18
C VAL A 85 5.06 20.65 -15.91
N GLU A 86 6.18 20.34 -15.29
CA GLU A 86 7.19 19.43 -15.84
C GLU A 86 6.92 18.01 -15.35
N LEU A 87 6.96 17.03 -16.26
CA LEU A 87 6.84 15.60 -15.98
C LEU A 87 8.18 14.91 -16.24
N TYR A 88 8.69 14.23 -15.22
CA TYR A 88 9.83 13.33 -15.32
C TYR A 88 9.34 11.88 -15.17
N VAL A 89 9.69 11.05 -16.15
CA VAL A 89 9.40 9.61 -16.11
C VAL A 89 10.52 8.90 -15.37
N THR A 90 10.16 8.16 -14.33
CA THR A 90 11.07 7.42 -13.47
C THR A 90 10.84 5.92 -13.58
N ASP A 91 11.71 5.12 -12.98
CA ASP A 91 11.59 3.67 -12.88
C ASP A 91 10.68 3.21 -11.72
N GLY A 92 9.74 4.08 -11.33
CA GLY A 92 8.78 3.81 -10.26
C GLY A 92 7.86 2.64 -10.59
N MET A 93 7.41 1.97 -9.54
CA MET A 93 6.42 0.91 -9.58
C MET A 93 5.49 1.04 -8.37
N GLN A 94 4.25 0.57 -8.50
CA GLN A 94 3.33 0.47 -7.39
C GLN A 94 3.34 -0.96 -6.88
N ILE A 95 3.36 -1.15 -5.56
CA ILE A 95 3.24 -2.46 -4.91
C ILE A 95 2.15 -2.40 -3.84
N PHE A 96 1.58 -3.56 -3.53
CA PHE A 96 0.60 -3.74 -2.48
C PHE A 96 1.24 -4.48 -1.32
N VAL A 97 1.12 -3.93 -0.12
CA VAL A 97 1.60 -4.56 1.10
C VAL A 97 0.40 -5.02 1.91
N LYS A 98 0.21 -6.33 2.03
CA LYS A 98 -0.80 -6.92 2.88
C LYS A 98 -0.21 -7.26 4.23
N ILE A 99 -0.92 -6.87 5.28
CA ILE A 99 -0.62 -7.19 6.67
C ILE A 99 -1.76 -8.11 7.12
N PRO A 100 -1.63 -9.45 6.99
CA PRO A 100 -2.72 -10.38 7.26
C PRO A 100 -3.20 -10.26 8.71
N SER A 101 -2.27 -10.18 9.68
CA SER A 101 -2.56 -9.97 11.11
C SER A 101 -3.45 -8.76 11.43
N VAL A 102 -3.44 -7.72 10.58
CA VAL A 102 -4.25 -6.51 10.76
C VAL A 102 -5.41 -6.46 9.75
N GLY A 103 -5.45 -7.37 8.78
CA GLY A 103 -6.39 -7.33 7.66
C GLY A 103 -6.23 -6.09 6.76
N LYS A 104 -5.09 -5.40 6.82
CA LYS A 104 -4.86 -4.13 6.10
C LYS A 104 -4.06 -4.35 4.83
N THR A 105 -4.45 -3.70 3.74
CA THR A 105 -3.65 -3.61 2.51
C THR A 105 -3.25 -2.16 2.27
N ILE A 106 -1.95 -1.91 2.18
CA ILE A 106 -1.35 -0.60 1.95
C ILE A 106 -0.86 -0.54 0.49
N LYS A 107 -1.07 0.59 -0.18
CA LYS A 107 -0.52 0.84 -1.52
C LYS A 107 0.74 1.67 -1.36
N LEU A 108 1.87 1.21 -1.92
CA LEU A 108 3.14 1.93 -1.88
C LEU A 108 3.64 2.21 -3.30
N ASN A 109 4.07 3.44 -3.54
CA ASN A 109 4.80 3.81 -4.77
C ASN A 109 6.28 3.80 -4.45
N VAL A 110 7.03 2.94 -5.13
CA VAL A 110 8.42 2.59 -4.80
C VAL A 110 9.27 2.61 -6.07
N LYS A 111 10.58 2.71 -5.96
CA LYS A 111 11.50 2.64 -7.11
C LYS A 111 12.22 1.31 -7.14
N ARG A 112 12.56 0.80 -8.32
CA ARG A 112 13.31 -0.47 -8.45
C ARG A 112 14.71 -0.43 -7.82
N THR A 113 15.24 0.78 -7.61
CA THR A 113 16.53 1.04 -6.96
C THR A 113 16.46 1.08 -5.43
N GLN A 114 15.27 1.19 -4.83
CA GLN A 114 15.10 1.21 -3.37
C GLN A 114 15.44 -0.15 -2.75
N SER A 115 15.81 -0.11 -1.47
CA SER A 115 16.04 -1.30 -0.66
C SER A 115 14.75 -1.76 0.04
N VAL A 116 14.79 -2.95 0.61
CA VAL A 116 13.74 -3.46 1.49
C VAL A 116 13.62 -2.61 2.76
N ASP A 117 14.72 -2.06 3.28
CA ASP A 117 14.71 -1.13 4.42
C ASP A 117 13.87 0.13 4.13
N ASP A 118 13.98 0.70 2.93
CA ASP A 118 13.14 1.83 2.50
C ASP A 118 11.64 1.45 2.52
N ILE A 119 11.31 0.22 2.13
CA ILE A 119 9.93 -0.28 2.16
C ILE A 119 9.46 -0.47 3.59
N LYS A 120 10.31 -1.01 4.48
CA LYS A 120 10.00 -1.13 5.90
C LYS A 120 9.69 0.24 6.51
N ALA A 121 10.49 1.26 6.21
CA ALA A 121 10.23 2.62 6.64
C ALA A 121 8.89 3.16 6.10
N ALA A 122 8.57 2.87 4.84
CA ALA A 122 7.30 3.27 4.23
C ALA A 122 6.09 2.56 4.88
N ILE A 123 6.23 1.30 5.27
CA ILE A 123 5.23 0.54 6.00
C ILE A 123 5.09 1.06 7.43
N GLU A 124 6.17 1.46 8.11
CA GLU A 124 6.07 2.05 9.45
C GLU A 124 5.24 3.34 9.40
N ARG A 125 5.53 4.23 8.44
CA ARG A 125 4.83 5.51 8.29
C ARG A 125 3.34 5.35 7.98
N ASN A 126 2.97 4.39 7.11
CA ASN A 126 1.59 4.23 6.62
C ASN A 126 0.79 3.13 7.35
N GLY A 127 1.50 2.18 7.96
CA GLY A 127 0.97 0.99 8.62
C GLY A 127 1.12 1.01 10.13
N GLY A 128 2.07 1.78 10.68
CA GLY A 128 2.30 1.91 12.12
C GLY A 128 3.09 0.75 12.76
N ILE A 129 3.66 -0.15 11.95
CA ILE A 129 4.46 -1.28 12.44
C ILE A 129 5.94 -0.85 12.49
N PRO A 130 6.63 -0.92 13.65
CA PRO A 130 8.04 -0.55 13.73
C PRO A 130 8.95 -1.36 12.80
N LEU A 131 9.96 -0.77 12.15
CA LEU A 131 10.83 -1.46 11.17
C LEU A 131 11.43 -2.77 11.72
N ASN A 132 11.90 -2.74 12.95
CA ASN A 132 12.52 -3.88 13.64
C ASN A 132 11.52 -4.99 14.00
N LYS A 133 10.23 -4.75 13.79
CA LYS A 133 9.14 -5.71 13.94
C LYS A 133 8.52 -6.07 12.59
N GLN A 134 9.12 -5.74 11.46
CA GLN A 134 8.59 -6.12 10.16
C GLN A 134 9.40 -7.25 9.53
N ILE A 135 8.72 -8.34 9.17
CA ILE A 135 9.26 -9.38 8.27
C ILE A 135 8.53 -9.26 6.94
N LEU A 136 9.27 -8.90 5.89
CA LEU A 136 8.74 -8.79 4.53
C LEU A 136 8.91 -10.13 3.81
N MET A 137 7.85 -10.59 3.17
CA MET A 137 7.84 -11.83 2.40
C MET A 137 7.24 -11.61 1.01
N HIS A 138 7.86 -12.23 0.02
CA HIS A 138 7.42 -12.23 -1.37
C HIS A 138 7.60 -13.62 -1.97
N ALA A 139 6.53 -14.22 -2.50
CA ALA A 139 6.56 -15.53 -3.17
C ALA A 139 7.32 -16.62 -2.38
N GLY A 140 6.97 -16.80 -1.11
CA GLY A 140 7.64 -17.79 -0.23
C GLY A 140 9.09 -17.45 0.11
N ARG A 141 9.58 -16.24 -0.17
CA ARG A 141 10.92 -15.79 0.22
C ARG A 141 10.85 -14.62 1.18
N GLN A 142 11.53 -14.76 2.32
CA GLN A 142 11.81 -13.63 3.20
C GLN A 142 12.81 -12.67 2.53
N LEU A 143 12.49 -11.38 2.55
CA LEU A 143 13.34 -10.32 2.01
C LEU A 143 14.23 -9.74 3.11
N GLU A 144 15.51 -9.54 2.82
CA GLU A 144 16.47 -8.92 3.76
C GLU A 144 16.57 -7.41 3.55
N ASP A 145 16.94 -6.66 4.60
CA ASP A 145 16.96 -5.19 4.59
C ASP A 145 17.83 -4.58 3.47
N ASN A 146 18.91 -5.29 3.12
CA ASN A 146 19.85 -4.87 2.07
C ASN A 146 19.46 -5.32 0.66
N ASP A 147 18.42 -6.17 0.52
CA ASP A 147 17.95 -6.60 -0.79
C ASP A 147 17.37 -5.41 -1.56
N ARG A 148 17.67 -5.36 -2.86
CA ARG A 148 17.09 -4.36 -3.76
C ARG A 148 15.78 -4.87 -4.32
N LEU A 149 14.77 -4.00 -4.43
CA LEU A 149 13.46 -4.41 -4.96
C LEU A 149 13.52 -4.95 -6.39
N SER A 150 14.45 -4.45 -7.21
CA SER A 150 14.75 -4.99 -8.54
C SER A 150 15.19 -6.46 -8.55
N GLN A 151 15.78 -6.94 -7.47
CA GLN A 151 16.28 -8.31 -7.32
C GLN A 151 15.26 -9.24 -6.65
N CYS A 152 14.25 -8.68 -5.99
CA CYS A 152 13.20 -9.43 -5.29
C CYS A 152 12.11 -9.99 -6.24
N GLY A 153 12.24 -9.79 -7.55
CA GLY A 153 11.24 -10.22 -8.53
C GLY A 153 9.93 -9.42 -8.46
N LEU A 154 9.95 -8.23 -7.87
CA LEU A 154 8.78 -7.37 -7.74
C LEU A 154 8.49 -6.67 -9.08
N SER A 155 7.23 -6.66 -9.47
CA SER A 155 6.70 -5.98 -10.64
C SER A 155 5.65 -4.94 -10.25
N ASN A 156 5.22 -4.12 -11.20
CA ASN A 156 4.13 -3.18 -10.97
C ASN A 156 2.84 -3.95 -10.64
N GLY A 157 2.23 -3.62 -9.51
CA GLY A 157 1.09 -4.32 -8.93
C GLY A 157 1.44 -5.57 -8.11
N ALA A 158 2.72 -5.84 -7.84
CA ALA A 158 3.11 -7.00 -7.02
C ALA A 158 2.60 -6.90 -5.57
N MET A 159 2.41 -8.06 -4.94
CA MET A 159 1.85 -8.20 -3.60
C MET A 159 2.90 -8.73 -2.62
N LEU A 160 3.26 -7.91 -1.64
CA LEU A 160 4.11 -8.26 -0.51
C LEU A 160 3.26 -8.60 0.71
N HIS A 161 3.71 -9.59 1.48
CA HIS A 161 3.16 -9.89 2.79
C HIS A 161 4.09 -9.37 3.87
N VAL A 162 3.52 -8.73 4.90
CA VAL A 162 4.27 -8.25 6.06
C VAL A 162 3.73 -8.90 7.31
N LEU A 163 4.63 -9.55 8.04
CA LEU A 163 4.36 -10.08 9.37
C LEU A 163 4.90 -9.08 10.40
N ALA A 164 4.06 -8.73 11.36
CA ALA A 164 4.43 -7.86 12.48
C ALA A 164 4.97 -8.73 13.62
N CYS A 165 6.20 -8.52 14.10
CA CYS A 165 6.89 -9.36 15.07
C CYS A 165 7.42 -8.58 16.29
N PRO A 166 6.59 -8.26 17.30
CA PRO A 166 7.06 -8.00 18.65
C PRO A 166 7.97 -9.13 19.20
N THR A 167 8.98 -8.76 19.97
CA THR A 167 10.15 -9.53 20.42
C THR A 167 9.87 -10.83 21.21
N ASP A 168 8.62 -11.25 21.42
CA ASP A 168 8.25 -12.36 22.31
C ASP A 168 8.19 -13.68 21.53
N LYS A 169 9.00 -14.70 21.83
CA LYS A 169 9.01 -15.98 21.06
C LYS A 169 7.95 -16.96 21.58
N LEU A 170 7.14 -17.52 20.67
CA LEU A 170 6.28 -18.68 20.90
C LEU A 170 6.72 -19.80 19.96
N GLN A 171 7.03 -20.99 20.46
CA GLN A 171 7.41 -22.11 19.58
C GLN A 171 6.18 -22.96 19.30
N VAL A 172 5.87 -23.17 18.02
CA VAL A 172 4.82 -24.08 17.58
C VAL A 172 5.46 -25.18 16.75
N PHE A 173 5.04 -26.41 17.04
CA PHE A 173 5.41 -27.61 16.34
C PHE A 173 4.31 -27.91 15.34
N VAL A 174 4.64 -27.92 14.05
CA VAL A 174 3.69 -28.32 13.00
C VAL A 174 4.09 -29.70 12.53
N ASP A 175 3.21 -30.67 12.77
CA ASP A 175 3.37 -32.02 12.23
C ASP A 175 2.85 -32.04 10.79
N VAL A 176 3.74 -32.25 9.84
CA VAL A 176 3.38 -32.36 8.42
C VAL A 176 3.20 -33.83 8.10
N GLU A 177 2.01 -34.19 7.58
CA GLU A 177 1.66 -35.57 7.24
C GLU A 177 2.71 -36.18 6.28
N GLY A 178 3.55 -37.09 6.81
CA GLY A 178 4.63 -37.75 6.06
C GLY A 178 5.93 -36.95 5.90
N GLY A 179 6.00 -35.72 6.43
CA GLY A 179 7.15 -34.80 6.30
C GLY A 179 7.98 -34.60 7.58
N GLY A 180 7.44 -34.96 8.75
CA GLY A 180 8.08 -34.75 10.05
C GLY A 180 7.60 -33.47 10.75
N ILE A 181 8.18 -33.19 11.92
CA ILE A 181 7.81 -32.04 12.75
C ILE A 181 8.66 -30.83 12.37
N ILE A 182 8.02 -29.75 11.94
CA ILE A 182 8.65 -28.47 11.66
C ILE A 182 8.54 -27.60 12.91
N ASN A 183 9.68 -27.05 13.32
CA ASN A 183 9.74 -26.08 14.41
C ASN A 183 9.56 -24.68 13.83
N LEU A 184 8.40 -24.09 14.08
CA LEU A 184 8.14 -22.70 13.74
C LEU A 184 8.29 -21.84 14.99
N ASP A 185 9.25 -20.91 14.96
CA ASP A 185 9.30 -19.80 15.90
C ASP A 185 8.17 -18.80 15.51
N VAL A 186 6.94 -19.09 15.94
CA VAL A 186 5.76 -18.24 15.76
C VAL A 186 5.57 -17.28 16.94
N LYS A 187 4.48 -16.53 16.94
CA LYS A 187 4.20 -15.51 17.96
C LYS A 187 2.72 -15.61 18.35
N CYS A 188 2.38 -15.34 19.61
CA CYS A 188 1.01 -15.52 20.11
C CYS A 188 -0.05 -14.67 19.37
N TYR A 189 0.35 -13.53 18.81
CA TYR A 189 -0.52 -12.66 18.01
C TYR A 189 -0.49 -12.97 16.50
N TYR A 190 0.26 -13.99 16.05
CA TYR A 190 0.16 -14.43 14.65
C TYR A 190 -1.21 -15.05 14.41
N THR A 191 -1.78 -14.72 13.25
CA THR A 191 -2.95 -15.42 12.75
C THR A 191 -2.55 -16.74 12.12
N VAL A 192 -3.49 -17.67 12.01
CA VAL A 192 -3.30 -18.92 11.27
C VAL A 192 -2.84 -18.64 9.83
N ALA A 193 -3.35 -17.58 9.19
CA ALA A 193 -2.86 -17.13 7.89
C ALA A 193 -1.37 -16.74 7.88
N ASP A 194 -0.90 -16.06 8.93
CA ASP A 194 0.52 -15.70 9.07
C ASP A 194 1.40 -16.95 9.23
N VAL A 195 0.92 -17.95 10.00
CA VAL A 195 1.61 -19.24 10.16
C VAL A 195 1.66 -19.99 8.82
N LYS A 196 0.56 -19.99 8.07
CA LYS A 196 0.54 -20.63 6.74
C LYS A 196 1.53 -20.00 5.77
N LEU A 197 1.63 -18.68 5.77
CA LEU A 197 2.62 -17.95 4.98
C LEU A 197 4.07 -18.27 5.40
N LEU A 198 4.32 -18.49 6.70
CA LEU A 198 5.63 -18.93 7.19
C LEU A 198 5.97 -20.35 6.73
N ILE A 199 5.02 -21.28 6.79
CA ILE A 199 5.21 -22.65 6.30
C ILE A 199 5.45 -22.65 4.79
N GLU A 200 4.73 -21.82 4.02
CA GLU A 200 4.96 -21.68 2.58
C GLU A 200 6.40 -21.28 2.28
N THR A 201 7.00 -20.45 3.14
CA THR A 201 8.38 -20.00 3.00
C THR A 201 9.40 -21.08 3.34
N LEU A 202 9.10 -21.96 4.31
CA LEU A 202 10.04 -22.99 4.74
C LEU A 202 9.96 -24.27 3.91
N GLU A 203 8.75 -24.64 3.47
CA GLU A 203 8.47 -25.93 2.85
C GLU A 203 8.01 -25.81 1.39
N ASP A 204 7.91 -24.60 0.84
CA ASP A 204 7.42 -24.33 -0.53
C ASP A 204 5.99 -24.87 -0.78
N VAL A 205 5.19 -24.99 0.29
CA VAL A 205 3.78 -25.43 0.24
C VAL A 205 2.86 -24.21 0.22
N PRO A 206 2.04 -23.99 -0.82
CA PRO A 206 1.20 -22.79 -0.91
C PRO A 206 0.24 -22.63 0.27
N ALA A 207 0.19 -21.45 0.90
CA ALA A 207 -0.64 -21.17 2.08
C ALA A 207 -2.13 -21.52 1.87
N CYS A 208 -2.67 -21.38 0.66
CA CYS A 208 -4.06 -21.71 0.34
C CYS A 208 -4.37 -23.22 0.35
N THR A 209 -3.34 -24.07 0.29
CA THR A 209 -3.48 -25.53 0.34
C THR A 209 -3.26 -26.10 1.73
N GLN A 210 -2.73 -25.28 2.65
CA GLN A 210 -2.40 -25.71 3.99
C GLN A 210 -3.65 -25.74 4.88
N ILE A 211 -3.78 -26.82 5.65
CA ILE A 211 -4.78 -26.99 6.70
C ILE A 211 -4.02 -27.08 8.01
N LEU A 212 -4.26 -26.12 8.90
CA LEU A 212 -3.68 -26.12 10.24
C LEU A 212 -4.75 -26.53 11.24
N SER A 213 -4.39 -27.44 12.14
CA SER A 213 -5.24 -27.89 13.23
C SER A 213 -4.45 -27.92 14.53
N ALA A 214 -5.09 -27.57 15.64
CA ALA A 214 -4.52 -27.68 16.98
C ALA A 214 -5.17 -28.84 17.73
N GLU A 215 -4.37 -29.57 18.51
CA GLU A 215 -4.87 -30.56 19.45
C GLU A 215 -5.01 -29.92 20.84
N ILE A 216 -6.26 -29.74 21.30
CA ILE A 216 -6.56 -29.12 22.60
C ILE A 216 -7.41 -30.11 23.39
N GLY A 217 -6.84 -30.70 24.44
CA GLY A 217 -7.57 -31.63 25.32
C GLY A 217 -7.92 -32.98 24.68
N GLY A 218 -7.23 -33.39 23.62
CA GLY A 218 -7.45 -34.65 22.89
C GLY A 218 -8.41 -34.54 21.70
N ASP A 219 -8.99 -33.37 21.47
CA ASP A 219 -9.76 -33.05 20.26
C ASP A 219 -8.89 -32.28 19.27
N VAL A 220 -9.00 -32.64 17.99
CA VAL A 220 -8.33 -31.96 16.88
C VAL A 220 -9.29 -30.92 16.29
N ILE A 221 -8.94 -29.65 16.44
CA ILE A 221 -9.74 -28.52 15.97
C ILE A 221 -9.01 -27.88 14.79
N ALA A 222 -9.70 -27.77 13.65
CA ALA A 222 -9.18 -27.03 12.49
C ALA A 222 -9.21 -25.53 12.80
N LEU A 223 -8.08 -24.85 12.59
CA LEU A 223 -7.93 -23.44 12.89
C LEU A 223 -8.34 -22.58 11.70
N GLU A 224 -9.10 -21.51 11.96
CA GLU A 224 -9.51 -20.57 10.92
C GLU A 224 -8.43 -19.52 10.64
N ASP A 225 -8.30 -19.07 9.39
CA ASP A 225 -7.26 -18.10 8.97
C ASP A 225 -7.25 -16.80 9.78
N THR A 226 -8.37 -16.43 10.40
CA THR A 226 -8.53 -15.22 11.22
C THR A 226 -8.20 -15.43 12.70
N GLU A 227 -8.08 -16.67 13.16
CA GLU A 227 -7.77 -16.98 14.56
C GLU A 227 -6.31 -16.66 14.86
N THR A 228 -6.05 -16.10 16.04
CA THR A 228 -4.70 -15.87 16.55
C THR A 228 -4.24 -17.06 17.39
N LEU A 229 -2.93 -17.29 17.45
CA LEU A 229 -2.34 -18.37 18.25
C LEU A 229 -2.48 -18.19 19.78
N GLN A 230 -3.09 -17.10 20.25
CA GLN A 230 -3.40 -16.86 21.66
C GLN A 230 -4.83 -17.31 22.03
N SER A 231 -5.67 -17.55 21.03
CA SER A 231 -7.11 -17.82 21.17
C SER A 231 -7.43 -19.20 21.74
#